data_AF-A0A936SRP3-F1
#
_entry.id   AF-A0A936SRP3-F1
#
_cell.length_a   1.000
_cell.length_b   1.000
_cell.length_c   1.000
_cell.angle_alpha   90.00
_cell.angle_beta   90.00
_cell.angle_gamma   90.00
#
_symmetry.space_group_name_H-M   'P 1'
#
loop_
_entity.id
_entity.type
_entity.pdbx_description
1 polymer ?
#
loop_
_entity_poly.entity_id
_entity_poly.type
_entity_poly.pdbx_seq_one_letter_code
_entity_poly.pdbx_strand_id
1 'polypeptide(L)'
;MARRKRPNPFLAIAQTYLHQHMPEMVGAQLQLRMLDGPPGSPRYAVTAEQCMNTCPYGVPVALAAVGKCTMICCPLRRTVRLLLDRRGTVMHATRSDIHWN
;
A
#
# COMPACT_ATOMS: atom_id res chain seq x y z
N MET A 1 -27.36 -3.71 13.77
CA MET A 1 -26.91 -3.02 12.54
C MET A 1 -25.40 -2.82 12.61
N ALA A 2 -24.62 -3.41 11.70
CA ALA A 2 -23.16 -3.29 11.72
C ALA A 2 -22.73 -1.84 11.40
N ARG A 3 -22.03 -1.18 12.33
CA ARG A 3 -21.49 0.17 12.16
C ARG A 3 -20.50 0.14 10.99
N ARG A 4 -20.85 0.75 9.85
CA ARG A 4 -19.93 0.90 8.70
C ARG A 4 -18.69 1.64 9.19
N LYS A 5 -17.55 0.93 9.24
CA LYS A 5 -16.27 1.48 9.64
C LYS A 5 -15.92 2.58 8.63
N ARG A 6 -15.84 3.84 9.07
CA ARG A 6 -15.50 4.95 8.18
C ARG A 6 -14.15 4.65 7.52
N PRO A 7 -14.02 4.77 6.19
CA PRO A 7 -12.73 4.59 5.54
C PRO A 7 -11.72 5.57 6.13
N ASN A 8 -10.52 5.08 6.42
CA ASN A 8 -9.49 5.90 7.04
C ASN A 8 -9.06 7.00 6.06
N PRO A 9 -9.06 8.29 6.44
CA PRO A 9 -8.73 9.39 5.52
C PRO A 9 -7.33 9.26 4.89
N PHE A 10 -6.36 8.63 5.58
CA PHE A 10 -5.01 8.41 5.04
C PHE A 10 -5.00 7.48 3.83
N LEU A 11 -5.97 6.58 3.69
CA LEU A 11 -6.10 5.74 2.50
C LEU A 11 -6.52 6.56 1.29
N ALA A 12 -7.45 7.51 1.45
CA ALA A 12 -7.87 8.40 0.37
C ALA A 12 -6.74 9.35 -0.07
N ILE A 13 -5.96 9.85 0.90
CA ILE A 13 -4.79 10.68 0.64
C ILE A 13 -3.73 9.88 -0.14
N ALA A 14 -3.41 8.67 0.32
CA ALA A 14 -2.47 7.80 -0.37
C ALA A 14 -2.96 7.45 -1.78
N GLN A 15 -4.25 7.16 -1.95
CA GLN A 15 -4.84 6.92 -3.27
C GLN A 15 -4.69 8.13 -4.19
N THR A 16 -4.99 9.33 -3.69
CA THR A 16 -4.82 10.58 -4.46
C THR A 16 -3.37 10.78 -4.88
N TYR A 17 -2.42 10.55 -3.97
CA TYR A 17 -0.99 10.64 -4.25
C TYR A 17 -0.55 9.64 -5.33
N LEU A 18 -1.00 8.39 -5.26
CA LEU A 18 -0.71 7.39 -6.28
C LEU A 18 -1.30 7.77 -7.63
N HIS A 19 -2.54 8.27 -7.68
CA HIS A 19 -3.14 8.74 -8.93
C HIS A 19 -2.33 9.86 -9.59
N GLN A 20 -1.75 10.77 -8.80
CA GLN A 20 -1.00 11.92 -9.31
C GLN A 20 0.44 11.57 -9.70
N HIS A 21 1.11 10.70 -8.95
CA HIS A 21 2.55 10.46 -9.09
C HIS A 21 2.91 9.07 -9.60
N MET A 22 2.01 8.10 -9.49
CA MET A 22 2.25 6.68 -9.79
C MET A 22 1.01 6.04 -10.44
N PRO A 23 0.56 6.51 -11.61
CA PRO A 23 -0.68 6.06 -12.25
C PRO A 23 -0.70 4.55 -12.53
N GLU A 24 0.47 3.92 -12.63
CA GLU A 24 0.62 2.46 -12.75
C GLU A 24 0.09 1.68 -11.54
N MET A 25 -0.08 2.32 -10.39
CA MET A 25 -0.58 1.73 -9.14
C MET A 25 -2.06 2.03 -8.90
N VAL A 26 -2.76 2.59 -9.89
CA VAL A 26 -4.19 2.90 -9.78
C VAL A 26 -4.98 1.60 -9.62
N GLY A 27 -5.72 1.50 -8.53
CA GLY A 27 -6.47 0.29 -8.17
C GLY A 27 -5.68 -0.72 -7.33
N ALA A 28 -4.43 -0.44 -6.99
CA ALA A 28 -3.67 -1.25 -6.04
C ALA A 28 -4.38 -1.37 -4.69
N GLN A 29 -4.23 -2.52 -4.04
CA GLN A 29 -4.75 -2.67 -2.68
C GLN A 29 -3.91 -1.82 -1.73
N LEU A 30 -4.57 -0.91 -1.01
CA LEU A 30 -3.94 -0.08 0.00
C LEU A 30 -4.10 -0.71 1.39
N GLN A 31 -2.98 -0.86 2.09
CA GLN A 31 -2.95 -1.27 3.50
C GLN A 31 -2.34 -0.15 4.33
N LEU A 32 -2.98 0.17 5.46
CA LEU A 32 -2.54 1.21 6.36
C LEU A 32 -2.01 0.58 7.66
N ARG A 33 -0.80 0.97 8.05
CA ARG A 33 -0.18 0.62 9.32
C ARG A 33 0.20 1.88 10.08
N MET A 34 -0.11 1.92 11.38
CA MET A 34 0.39 2.98 12.25
C MET A 34 1.82 2.65 12.67
N LEU A 35 2.68 3.66 12.71
CA LEU A 35 4.07 3.54 13.12
C LEU A 35 4.26 4.19 14.49
N ASP A 36 5.08 3.53 15.32
CA ASP A 36 5.56 4.09 16.57
C ASP A 36 6.83 4.88 16.29
N GLY A 37 6.68 6.20 16.23
CA GLY A 37 7.80 7.12 16.02
C GLY A 37 7.65 8.40 16.86
N PRO A 38 8.77 9.09 17.17
CA PRO A 38 8.78 10.33 17.93
C PRO A 38 8.01 11.46 17.20
N PRO A 39 7.66 12.56 17.89
CA PRO A 39 7.06 13.73 17.25
C PRO A 39 7.87 14.20 16.03
N GLY A 40 7.19 14.49 14.91
CA GLY A 40 7.84 14.90 13.66
C GLY A 40 8.27 13.75 12.74
N SER A 41 8.27 12.50 13.22
CA SER A 41 8.49 11.32 12.36
C SER A 41 7.19 10.86 11.66
N PRO A 42 7.29 10.05 10.59
CA PRO A 42 6.13 9.42 9.99
C PRO A 42 5.35 8.59 11.01
N ARG A 43 4.03 8.78 11.03
CA ARG A 43 3.11 8.08 11.94
C ARG A 43 2.28 7.02 11.27
N TYR A 44 2.25 7.04 9.94
CA TYR A 44 1.51 6.08 9.14
C TYR A 44 2.38 5.59 7.99
N ALA A 45 2.32 4.30 7.72
CA ALA A 45 2.78 3.71 6.48
C ALA A 45 1.56 3.23 5.71
N VAL A 46 1.42 3.67 4.46
CA VAL A 46 0.49 3.08 3.51
C VAL A 46 1.29 2.28 2.50
N THR A 47 1.00 0.98 2.40
CA THR A 47 1.57 0.11 1.39
C THR A 47 0.55 -0.13 0.30
N ALA A 48 1.00 0.00 -0.94
CA ALA A 48 0.21 -0.24 -2.14
C ALA A 48 0.89 -1.35 -2.92
N GLU A 49 0.17 -2.42 -3.22
CA GLU A 49 0.72 -3.57 -3.93
C GLU A 49 -0.15 -3.95 -5.11
N GLN A 50 0.52 -4.24 -6.24
CA GLN A 50 -0.14 -4.67 -7.46
C GLN A 50 0.74 -5.65 -8.23
N CYS A 51 0.16 -6.77 -8.64
CA CYS A 51 0.78 -7.67 -9.60
C CYS A 51 0.47 -7.16 -11.01
N MET A 52 1.50 -6.99 -11.84
CA MET A 52 1.32 -6.49 -13.21
C MET A 52 0.84 -7.58 -14.17
N ASN A 53 1.20 -8.84 -13.89
CA ASN A 53 0.95 -10.00 -14.73
C ASN A 53 0.39 -11.16 -13.91
N THR A 54 -0.13 -12.18 -14.60
CA THR A 54 -0.50 -13.45 -14.00
C THR A 54 0.71 -14.06 -13.28
N CYS A 55 0.50 -14.53 -12.05
CA CYS A 55 1.58 -15.10 -11.24
C CYS A 55 2.05 -16.45 -11.83
N PRO A 56 3.34 -16.61 -12.21
CA PRO A 56 3.86 -17.86 -12.74
C PRO A 56 3.93 -18.95 -11.65
N TYR A 57 3.91 -18.56 -10.38
CA TYR A 57 3.91 -19.47 -9.23
C TYR A 57 2.50 -19.96 -8.84
N GLY A 58 1.49 -19.71 -9.69
CA GLY A 58 0.12 -20.19 -9.48
C GLY A 58 -0.65 -19.49 -8.36
N VAL A 59 -0.13 -18.39 -7.80
CA VAL A 59 -0.87 -17.61 -6.79
C VAL A 59 -2.02 -16.86 -7.47
N PRO A 60 -3.27 -17.09 -7.05
CA PRO A 60 -4.40 -16.37 -7.61
C PRO A 60 -4.29 -14.86 -7.37
N VAL A 61 -4.41 -14.07 -8.44
CA VAL A 61 -5.35 -12.94 -8.54
C VAL A 61 -5.77 -12.31 -7.20
N ALA A 62 -6.93 -12.79 -6.77
CA ALA A 62 -7.63 -12.38 -5.57
C ALA A 62 -6.84 -12.60 -4.27
N LEU A 63 -6.01 -13.65 -4.15
CA LEU A 63 -5.21 -13.89 -2.96
C LEU A 63 -4.04 -12.91 -2.86
N ALA A 64 -3.36 -12.65 -3.98
CA ALA A 64 -2.33 -11.62 -4.02
C ALA A 64 -2.93 -10.22 -3.74
N ALA A 65 -4.10 -9.93 -4.32
CA ALA A 65 -4.84 -8.67 -4.13
C ALA A 65 -5.43 -8.48 -2.71
N VAL A 66 -5.31 -9.48 -1.82
CA VAL A 66 -5.62 -9.33 -0.38
C VAL A 66 -4.36 -9.42 0.50
N GLY A 67 -3.18 -9.35 -0.09
CA GLY A 67 -1.89 -9.42 0.61
C GLY A 67 -1.45 -10.82 1.03
N LYS A 68 -2.14 -11.88 0.60
CA LYS A 68 -1.83 -13.28 0.98
C LYS A 68 -0.79 -13.96 0.08
N CYS A 69 -0.06 -13.21 -0.74
CA CYS A 69 1.02 -13.78 -1.52
C CYS A 69 2.21 -14.12 -0.60
N THR A 70 2.75 -15.33 -0.71
CA THR A 70 3.87 -15.81 0.13
C THR A 70 5.25 -15.38 -0.39
N MET A 71 5.33 -14.96 -1.65
CA MET A 71 6.57 -14.45 -2.24
C MET A 71 6.93 -13.09 -1.64
N ILE A 72 8.04 -13.04 -0.88
CA ILE A 72 8.53 -11.84 -0.20
C ILE A 72 9.07 -10.82 -1.21
N CYS A 73 9.85 -11.26 -2.18
CA CYS A 73 10.40 -10.41 -3.23
C CYS A 73 9.96 -11.01 -4.58
N CYS A 74 9.21 -10.24 -5.36
CA CYS A 74 8.69 -10.69 -6.64
C CYS A 74 8.84 -9.60 -7.71
N PRO A 75 9.63 -9.81 -8.77
CA PRO A 75 9.88 -8.78 -9.78
C PRO A 75 8.63 -8.40 -10.58
N LEU A 76 7.58 -9.23 -10.52
CA LEU A 76 6.29 -8.96 -11.16
C LEU A 76 5.35 -8.10 -10.30
N ARG A 77 5.69 -7.91 -9.02
CA ARG A 77 4.94 -7.07 -8.11
C ARG A 77 5.57 -5.69 -8.09
N ARG A 78 4.72 -4.69 -8.24
CA ARG A 78 5.06 -3.31 -7.90
C ARG A 78 4.54 -3.06 -6.50
N THR A 79 5.44 -2.65 -5.62
CA THR A 79 5.09 -2.25 -4.27
C THR A 79 5.54 -0.83 -4.03
N VAL A 80 4.64 -0.03 -3.47
CA VAL A 80 4.94 1.33 -3.05
C VAL A 80 4.64 1.46 -1.56
N ARG A 81 5.60 1.95 -0.79
CA ARG A 81 5.40 2.31 0.62
C ARG A 81 5.45 3.83 0.75
N LEU A 82 4.32 4.41 1.13
CA LEU A 82 4.18 5.82 1.44
C LEU A 82 4.27 6.00 2.95
N LEU A 83 5.15 6.89 3.41
CA LEU A 83 5.26 7.30 4.79
C LEU A 83 4.57 8.65 4.96
N LEU A 84 3.59 8.72 5.87
CA LEU A 84 2.80 9.93 6.11
C LEU A 84 2.97 10.43 7.54
N ASP A 85 2.95 11.75 7.69
CA ASP A 85 2.86 12.40 9.00
C ASP A 85 1.45 12.27 9.62
N ARG A 86 1.21 12.90 10.78
CA ARG A 86 -0.11 12.91 11.43
C ARG A 86 -1.19 13.69 10.67
N ARG A 87 -0.79 14.60 9.77
CA ARG A 87 -1.67 15.46 8.98
C ARG A 87 -2.01 14.84 7.63
N GLY A 88 -1.32 13.76 7.25
CA GLY A 88 -1.48 13.08 5.96
C GLY A 88 -0.53 13.62 4.89
N THR A 89 0.46 14.42 5.23
CA THR A 89 1.52 14.79 4.30
C THR A 89 2.36 13.57 3.98
N VAL A 90 2.52 13.23 2.70
CA VAL A 90 3.45 12.18 2.27
C VAL A 90 4.88 12.70 2.45
N MET A 91 5.58 12.16 3.44
CA MET A 91 6.96 12.52 3.75
C MET A 91 7.97 11.76 2.88
N HIS A 92 7.64 10.51 2.53
CA HIS A 92 8.53 9.68 1.72
C HIS A 92 7.72 8.63 0.94
N ALA A 93 8.23 8.27 -0.24
CA ALA A 93 7.66 7.22 -1.08
C ALA A 93 8.78 6.29 -1.54
N THR A 94 8.69 5.01 -1.18
CA THR A 94 9.66 3.98 -1.56
C THR A 94 9.01 3.01 -2.54
N ARG A 95 9.66 2.78 -3.68
CA ARG A 95 9.26 1.75 -4.65
C ARG A 95 10.13 0.51 -4.45
N SER A 96 9.53 -0.66 -4.47
CA SER A 96 10.22 -1.94 -4.30
C SER A 96 9.42 -3.08 -4.93
N ASP A 97 10.02 -4.26 -4.96
CA ASP A 97 9.40 -5.55 -5.27
C ASP A 97 9.09 -6.37 -3.99
N ILE A 98 9.29 -5.76 -2.82
CA ILE A 98 9.11 -6.36 -1.50
C ILE A 98 7.63 -6.37 -1.13
N HIS A 99 7.17 -7.49 -0.60
CA HIS A 99 5.90 -7.67 0.08
C HIS A 99 6.01 -7.17 1.52
N TRP A 100 5.16 -6.23 1.93
CA TRP A 100 5.25 -5.59 3.25
C TRP A 100 4.23 -6.10 4.28
N ASN A 101 3.60 -7.25 4.02
CA ASN A 101 2.62 -7.89 4.92
C ASN A 101 3.26 -8.57 6.13
#